data_AF-A0A6G2QG47-F1
#
_entry.id   AF-A0A6G2QG47-F1
#
_cell.length_a   1.000
_cell.length_b   1.000
_cell.length_c   1.000
_cell.angle_alpha   90.00
_cell.angle_beta   90.00
_cell.angle_gamma   90.00
#
_symmetry.space_group_name_H-M   'P 1'
#
loop_
_entity.id
_entity.type
_entity.pdbx_description
1 polymer ?
#
loop_
_entity_poly.entity_id
_entity_poly.type
_entity_poly.pdbx_seq_one_letter_code
_entity_poly.pdbx_strand_id
1 'polypeptide(L)'
;DRPSTHVDWEAGAVRLLTETTAWPDTDRPWRAGVSSFGLSGTNAHVILERPDTTPEQPEPSTTPSVTPAVVPWPVSARSEDALPGQVQRVTSLDAESALDVGFSLASGRSVFEHR
;
A
#
# COMPACT_ATOMS: atom_id res chain seq x y z
N ASP A 1 8.00 -18.54 -22.30
CA ASP A 1 7.15 -19.47 -21.51
C ASP A 1 5.89 -19.85 -22.26
N ARG A 2 5.37 -21.07 -22.04
CA ARG A 2 4.09 -21.56 -22.55
C ARG A 2 3.29 -22.26 -21.44
N PRO A 3 1.95 -22.19 -21.39
CA PRO A 3 1.15 -22.92 -20.41
C PRO A 3 1.38 -24.44 -20.48
N SER A 4 1.23 -25.12 -19.33
CA SER A 4 1.39 -26.59 -19.25
C SER A 4 0.32 -27.30 -20.06
N THR A 5 0.70 -28.37 -20.76
CA THR A 5 -0.21 -29.27 -21.51
C THR A 5 -0.91 -30.29 -20.61
N HIS A 6 -0.51 -30.40 -19.34
CA HIS A 6 -1.12 -31.31 -18.36
C HIS A 6 -2.33 -30.69 -17.63
N VAL A 7 -2.69 -29.45 -17.98
CA VAL A 7 -3.84 -28.74 -17.44
C VAL A 7 -4.79 -28.45 -18.59
N ASP A 8 -6.05 -28.85 -18.43
CA ASP A 8 -7.12 -28.41 -19.31
C ASP A 8 -7.54 -26.99 -18.89
N TRP A 9 -7.08 -26.00 -19.66
CA TRP A 9 -7.34 -24.59 -19.40
C TRP A 9 -8.71 -24.13 -19.90
N GLU A 10 -9.38 -24.90 -20.77
CA GLU A 10 -10.70 -24.53 -21.33
C GLU A 10 -11.86 -25.03 -20.46
N ALA A 11 -11.68 -26.14 -19.76
CA ALA A 11 -12.72 -26.71 -18.90
C ALA A 11 -12.89 -26.00 -17.53
N GLY A 12 -11.96 -25.11 -17.16
CA GLY A 12 -11.87 -24.54 -15.81
C GLY A 12 -12.44 -23.12 -15.65
N ALA A 13 -12.77 -22.76 -14.41
CA ALA A 13 -13.09 -21.38 -14.02
C ALA A 13 -11.83 -20.52 -13.76
N VAL A 14 -10.68 -20.91 -14.31
CA VAL A 14 -9.38 -20.29 -14.07
C VAL A 14 -8.75 -19.87 -15.39
N ARG A 15 -8.07 -18.72 -15.36
CA ARG A 15 -7.32 -18.19 -16.51
C ARG A 15 -5.96 -17.71 -16.05
N LEU A 16 -4.92 -18.07 -16.78
CA LEU A 16 -3.58 -17.56 -16.53
C LEU A 16 -3.48 -16.10 -16.98
N LEU A 17 -3.05 -15.22 -16.09
CA LEU A 17 -2.71 -13.83 -16.44
C LEU A 17 -1.27 -13.79 -16.95
N THR A 18 -1.09 -13.44 -18.22
CA THR A 18 0.23 -13.29 -18.87
C THR A 18 0.66 -11.83 -19.03
N GLU A 19 -0.23 -10.90 -18.72
CA GLU A 19 -0.01 -9.46 -18.78
C GLU A 19 -0.80 -8.76 -17.67
N THR A 20 -0.39 -7.53 -17.32
CA THR A 20 -1.12 -6.70 -16.36
C THR A 20 -2.52 -6.43 -16.89
N THR A 21 -3.52 -6.94 -16.18
CA THR A 21 -4.93 -6.80 -16.53
C THR A 21 -5.64 -6.00 -15.45
N ALA A 22 -6.49 -5.05 -15.85
CA ALA A 22 -7.33 -4.31 -14.91
C ALA A 22 -8.26 -5.28 -14.15
N TRP A 23 -8.45 -5.02 -12.86
CA TRP A 23 -9.43 -5.78 -12.08
C TRP A 23 -10.85 -5.43 -12.58
N PRO A 24 -11.72 -6.40 -12.88
CA PRO A 24 -13.08 -6.11 -13.33
C PRO A 24 -13.87 -5.29 -12.30
N ASP A 25 -14.64 -4.32 -12.79
CA ASP A 25 -15.63 -3.62 -11.99
C ASP A 25 -16.78 -4.57 -11.65
N THR A 26 -17.05 -4.72 -10.36
CA THR A 26 -18.09 -5.60 -9.84
C THR A 26 -18.80 -4.94 -8.66
N ASP A 27 -20.08 -5.25 -8.46
CA ASP A 27 -20.90 -4.75 -7.32
C ASP A 27 -20.52 -5.38 -5.96
N ARG A 28 -19.32 -5.97 -5.85
CA ARG A 28 -18.82 -6.63 -4.65
C ARG A 28 -17.35 -6.29 -4.42
N PRO A 29 -16.86 -6.38 -3.17
CA PRO A 29 -15.44 -6.20 -2.88
C PRO A 29 -14.57 -7.14 -3.72
N TRP A 30 -13.45 -6.62 -4.17
CA TRP A 30 -12.42 -7.41 -4.83
C TRP A 30 -11.81 -8.40 -3.84
N ARG A 31 -11.74 -9.68 -4.24
CA ARG A 31 -11.17 -10.77 -3.44
C ARG A 31 -10.07 -11.50 -4.19
N ALA A 32 -8.98 -11.81 -3.49
CA ALA A 32 -7.89 -12.64 -4.00
C ALA A 32 -7.60 -13.79 -3.03
N GLY A 33 -7.35 -14.98 -3.58
CA GLY A 33 -6.85 -16.13 -2.82
C GLY A 33 -5.34 -16.24 -2.92
N VAL A 34 -4.67 -16.45 -1.79
CA VAL A 34 -3.24 -16.78 -1.71
C VAL A 34 -3.11 -18.18 -1.13
N SER A 35 -2.55 -19.10 -1.91
CA SER A 35 -2.30 -20.48 -1.50
C SER A 35 -0.81 -20.73 -1.34
N SER A 36 -0.43 -21.47 -0.30
CA SER A 36 0.93 -21.96 -0.06
C SER A 36 0.89 -23.45 0.28
N PHE A 37 1.70 -24.25 -0.43
CA PHE A 37 1.78 -25.70 -0.28
C PHE A 37 3.21 -26.09 0.11
N GLY A 38 3.42 -26.46 1.37
CA GLY A 38 4.73 -26.81 1.89
C GLY A 38 5.15 -28.24 1.52
N LEU A 39 6.45 -28.45 1.29
CA LEU A 39 7.00 -29.77 0.98
C LEU A 39 6.68 -30.83 2.04
N SER A 40 6.59 -30.42 3.31
CA SER A 40 6.22 -31.29 4.44
C SER A 40 4.76 -31.75 4.42
N GLY A 41 3.93 -31.20 3.52
CA GLY A 41 2.49 -31.42 3.47
C GLY A 41 1.66 -30.39 4.24
N THR A 42 2.28 -29.40 4.90
CA THR A 42 1.55 -28.32 5.56
C THR A 42 1.09 -27.29 4.54
N ASN A 43 -0.21 -27.05 4.49
CA ASN A 43 -0.83 -26.11 3.55
C ASN A 43 -1.45 -24.92 4.29
N ALA A 44 -1.41 -23.76 3.66
CA ALA A 44 -2.08 -22.55 4.12
C ALA A 44 -2.83 -21.88 2.96
N HIS A 45 -4.00 -21.33 3.26
CA HIS A 45 -4.80 -20.58 2.30
C HIS A 45 -5.38 -19.33 2.97
N VAL A 46 -5.24 -18.18 2.31
CA VAL A 46 -5.73 -16.89 2.80
C VAL A 46 -6.59 -16.25 1.72
N ILE A 47 -7.73 -15.70 2.13
CA ILE A 47 -8.55 -14.82 1.30
C ILE A 47 -8.29 -13.38 1.71
N LEU A 48 -7.89 -12.56 0.76
CA LEU A 48 -7.73 -11.11 0.89
C LEU A 48 -8.95 -10.43 0.29
N GLU A 49 -9.48 -9.44 0.97
CA GLU A 49 -10.59 -8.61 0.51
C GLU A 49 -10.15 -7.14 0.50
N ARG A 50 -10.47 -6.41 -0.58
CA ARG A 50 -10.28 -4.96 -0.62
C ARG A 50 -11.16 -4.33 0.46
N PRO A 51 -10.63 -3.45 1.34
CA PRO A 51 -11.46 -2.77 2.33
C PRO A 51 -12.53 -1.92 1.65
N ASP A 52 -13.63 -1.66 2.34
CA ASP A 52 -14.67 -0.76 1.84
C ASP A 52 -14.05 0.61 1.56
N THR A 53 -14.11 1.05 0.31
CA THR A 53 -13.49 2.30 -0.15
C THR A 53 -14.38 3.50 0.08
N THR A 54 -15.55 3.35 0.71
CA THR A 54 -16.33 4.50 1.16
C THR A 54 -15.46 5.21 2.18
N PRO A 55 -14.88 6.38 1.84
CA PRO A 55 -14.19 7.15 2.85
C PRO A 55 -15.24 7.42 3.91
N GLU A 56 -14.95 7.06 5.16
CA GLU A 56 -15.72 7.58 6.27
C GLU A 56 -15.56 9.10 6.15
N GLN A 57 -16.57 9.76 5.56
CA GLN A 57 -16.50 11.18 5.29
C GLN A 57 -16.36 11.82 6.66
N PRO A 58 -15.21 12.45 6.98
CA PRO A 58 -15.05 13.05 8.28
C PRO A 58 -16.22 14.01 8.47
N GLU A 59 -16.95 13.84 9.57
CA GLU A 59 -18.04 14.74 9.97
C GLU A 59 -17.55 16.18 9.76
N PRO A 60 -18.34 17.04 9.08
CA PRO A 60 -17.90 18.39 8.77
C PRO A 60 -17.48 19.10 10.06
N SER A 61 -16.17 19.27 10.23
CA SER A 61 -15.63 19.96 11.39
C SER A 61 -16.10 21.41 11.32
N THR A 62 -16.79 21.86 12.36
CA THR A 62 -17.26 23.24 12.51
C THR A 62 -16.11 24.23 12.77
N THR A 63 -14.89 23.73 12.92
CA THR A 63 -13.68 24.52 13.13
C THR A 63 -13.09 24.92 11.78
N PRO A 64 -12.78 26.20 11.53
CA PRO A 64 -12.10 26.60 10.30
C PRO A 64 -10.76 25.85 10.17
N SER A 65 -10.60 25.09 9.08
CA SER A 65 -9.34 24.43 8.75
C SER A 65 -8.35 25.49 8.28
N VAL A 66 -7.29 25.71 9.05
CA VAL A 66 -6.19 26.59 8.65
C VAL A 66 -5.13 25.72 7.99
N THR A 67 -4.98 25.85 6.68
CA THR A 67 -3.83 25.27 5.97
C THR A 67 -2.59 26.12 6.27
N PRO A 68 -1.56 25.58 6.94
CA PRO A 68 -0.36 26.35 7.21
C PRO A 68 0.38 26.68 5.92
N ALA A 69 0.95 27.89 5.84
CA ALA A 69 1.75 28.31 4.68
C ALA A 69 3.09 27.52 4.55
N VAL A 70 3.54 26.92 5.65
CA VAL A 70 4.77 26.11 5.71
C VAL A 70 4.48 24.85 6.54
N VAL A 71 4.80 23.68 5.99
CA VAL A 71 4.70 22.40 6.70
C VAL A 71 6.12 21.85 6.95
N PRO A 72 6.57 21.72 8.21
CA PRO A 72 7.85 21.10 8.51
C PRO A 72 7.78 19.58 8.27
N TRP A 73 8.77 19.03 7.60
CA TRP A 73 8.94 17.59 7.39
C TRP A 73 10.11 17.10 8.24
N PRO A 74 9.88 16.66 9.49
CA PRO A 74 10.95 16.16 10.33
C PRO A 74 11.47 14.84 9.77
N VAL A 75 12.78 14.74 9.61
CA VAL A 75 13.46 13.51 9.19
C VAL A 75 14.44 13.11 10.27
N SER A 76 14.54 11.80 10.53
CA SER A 76 15.59 11.27 11.41
C SER A 76 16.05 9.89 10.97
N ALA A 77 17.25 9.50 11.37
CA ALA A 77 17.85 8.21 11.08
C ALA A 77 18.73 7.69 12.22
N ARG A 78 18.91 6.36 12.29
CA ARG A 78 19.76 5.68 13.30
C ARG A 78 21.27 5.87 13.09
N SER A 79 21.67 6.32 11.90
CA SER A 79 23.06 6.64 11.57
C SER A 79 23.09 7.85 10.65
N GLU A 80 24.21 8.57 10.69
CA GLU A 80 24.47 9.73 9.83
C GLU A 80 24.34 9.35 8.35
N ASP A 81 24.95 8.24 7.94
CA ASP A 81 24.93 7.75 6.55
C ASP A 81 23.51 7.41 6.03
N ALA A 82 22.57 7.09 6.92
CA ALA A 82 21.21 6.74 6.54
C ALA A 82 20.29 7.97 6.34
N LEU A 83 20.68 9.13 6.88
CA LEU A 83 19.88 10.36 6.85
C LEU A 83 19.65 10.87 5.41
N PRO A 84 20.67 10.97 4.52
CA PRO A 84 20.45 11.41 3.14
C PRO A 84 19.48 10.52 2.36
N GLY A 85 19.56 9.20 2.57
CA GLY A 85 18.65 8.25 1.94
C GLY A 85 17.20 8.41 2.41
N GLN A 86 16.98 8.77 3.68
CA GLN A 86 15.63 9.06 4.17
C GLN A 86 15.10 10.39 3.63
N VAL A 87 15.93 11.44 3.58
CA VAL A 87 15.56 12.71 2.95
C VAL A 87 15.12 12.48 1.51
N GLN A 88 15.93 11.77 0.71
CA GLN A 88 15.61 11.48 -0.69
C GLN A 88 14.27 10.74 -0.85
N ARG A 89 14.02 9.72 -0.03
CA ARG A 89 12.74 8.98 -0.07
C ARG A 89 11.55 9.89 0.19
N VAL A 90 11.64 10.70 1.24
CA VAL A 90 10.54 11.60 1.64
C VAL A 90 10.32 12.70 0.60
N THR A 91 11.39 13.31 0.07
CA THR A 91 11.27 14.36 -0.96
C THR A 91 10.85 13.84 -2.33
N SER A 92 10.81 12.52 -2.53
CA SER A 92 10.28 11.90 -3.76
C SER A 92 8.75 11.78 -3.77
N LEU A 93 8.09 12.07 -2.63
CA LEU A 93 6.63 12.08 -2.50
C LEU A 93 6.03 13.37 -3.08
N ASP A 94 4.78 13.27 -3.54
CA ASP A 94 4.05 14.38 -4.14
C ASP A 94 3.68 15.48 -3.11
N ALA A 95 3.82 16.74 -3.53
CA ALA A 95 3.59 17.93 -2.72
C ALA A 95 2.10 18.19 -2.42
N GLU A 96 1.17 17.63 -3.21
CA GLU A 96 -0.28 17.75 -2.94
C GLU A 96 -0.67 17.17 -1.57
N SER A 97 0.15 16.26 -1.04
CA SER A 97 -0.02 15.61 0.27
C SER A 97 0.83 16.21 1.40
N ALA A 98 1.36 17.43 1.24
CA ALA A 98 2.43 17.90 2.11
C ALA A 98 2.08 17.98 3.60
N LEU A 99 0.82 18.31 3.93
CA LEU A 99 0.34 18.30 5.31
C LEU A 99 0.29 16.88 5.89
N ASP A 100 -0.24 15.93 5.13
CA ASP A 100 -0.36 14.52 5.54
C ASP A 100 1.01 13.85 5.69
N VAL A 101 1.95 14.17 4.79
CA VAL A 101 3.34 13.73 4.88
C VAL A 101 3.99 14.30 6.13
N GLY A 102 3.91 15.61 6.35
CA GLY A 102 4.46 16.26 7.54
C GLY A 102 3.88 15.68 8.84
N PHE A 103 2.56 15.51 8.89
CA PHE A 103 1.88 14.89 10.03
C PHE A 103 2.35 13.46 10.27
N SER A 104 2.41 12.63 9.22
CA SER A 104 2.83 11.23 9.31
C SER A 104 4.29 11.10 9.77
N LEU A 105 5.18 11.98 9.31
CA LEU A 105 6.58 12.03 9.73
C LEU A 105 6.71 12.44 11.20
N ALA A 106 5.92 13.41 11.64
CA ALA A 106 5.97 13.94 13.00
C ALA A 106 5.35 13.00 14.04
N SER A 107 4.27 12.29 13.68
CA SER A 107 3.44 11.52 14.63
C SER A 107 3.56 10.01 14.47
N GLY A 108 3.85 9.51 13.27
CA GLY A 108 3.78 8.10 12.91
C GLY A 108 5.13 7.45 12.65
N ARG A 109 6.24 8.16 12.88
CA ARG A 109 7.60 7.63 12.71
C ARG A 109 8.36 7.66 14.02
N SER A 110 9.20 6.64 14.22
CA SER A 110 10.18 6.66 15.29
C SER A 110 11.14 7.83 15.11
N VAL A 111 11.53 8.44 16.22
CA VAL A 111 12.49 9.55 16.24
C VAL A 111 13.86 9.01 16.64
N PHE A 112 14.87 9.33 15.84
CA PHE A 112 16.26 8.94 16.05
C PHE A 112 17.17 10.17 16.29
N GLU A 113 18.45 9.89 16.56
CA GLU A 113 19.46 10.85 17.00
C GLU A 113 19.95 11.77 15.87
N HIS A 114 20.09 11.25 14.64
CA HIS A 114 20.52 12.04 13.49
C HIS A 114 19.30 12.68 12.82
N ARG A 115 19.32 14.00 12.61
CA ARG A 115 18.20 14.81 12.08
C ARG A 115 18.69 15.87 11.10
#